data_AF-A0A3A0DAR5-F1
#
_entry.id   AF-A0A3A0DAR5-F1
#
_cell.length_a   1.000
_cell.length_b   1.000
_cell.length_c   1.000
_cell.angle_alpha   90.00
_cell.angle_beta   90.00
_cell.angle_gamma   90.00
#
_symmetry.space_group_name_H-M   'P 1'
#
loop_
_entity.id
_entity.type
_entity.pdbx_description
1 polymer ?
#
loop_
_entity_poly.entity_id
_entity_poly.type
_entity_poly.pdbx_seq_one_letter_code
_entity_poly.pdbx_strand_id
1 'polypeptide(L)'
;MNTARNTIMSKFLYQIGCLMACFVFAVPVFSDDETEITGRLTQQLVEDGFENVAVLQAGKELIVTYENRRYRDELAAAREVIAGIQAVAREALEVILIPQNRMIPLIAIRAAVTQQRLPANGELSEARLEVNLNFESYWSRIKTLPRTNVSTGKLDLVLHPQFNVAFASYNNPVATQFNVAPALQTSLWPGMAFFAQLIIPLQNELEREGDYIRPGLVTINQVLRLPQEVFVSGSLGYFTQERFGLDLDVQKYFFNGRAAIGANFGYTGHASYFKGVWSYSGINHQTMFLNSEMRIPRWDLALRASYGKFLYQDTGWRVDLMRQFREVDFGFFLLRSAAETNTGFYFSVPIFPRKHLAPRRVRIRTADYFSWEYFYKGFPESGTRYQTGNSLNDFMKRLHPDYVNNQIRHSNRWGSLH
;
A
#
# COMPACT_ATOMS: atom_id res chain seq x y z
N MET A 1 10.91 39.96 59.73
CA MET A 1 10.45 38.93 58.76
C MET A 1 10.18 39.48 57.35
N ASN A 2 10.85 40.57 56.91
CA ASN A 2 10.67 41.13 55.55
C ASN A 2 11.97 41.34 54.75
N THR A 3 13.13 40.99 55.31
CA THR A 3 14.43 41.18 54.65
C THR A 3 15.01 39.89 54.04
N ALA A 4 14.47 38.71 54.38
CA ALA A 4 14.90 37.42 53.81
C ALA A 4 14.18 37.05 52.50
N ARG A 5 13.11 37.77 52.13
CA ARG A 5 12.26 37.44 50.97
C ARG A 5 12.73 38.08 49.66
N ASN A 6 13.54 39.15 49.72
CA ASN A 6 14.02 39.87 48.53
C ASN A 6 15.33 39.33 47.93
N THR A 7 16.09 38.52 48.69
CA THR A 7 17.37 37.96 48.19
C THR A 7 17.18 36.66 47.40
N ILE A 8 16.05 35.97 47.58
CA ILE A 8 15.73 34.73 46.86
C ILE A 8 15.12 35.05 45.49
N MET A 9 14.38 36.15 45.38
CA MET A 9 13.71 36.53 44.12
C MET A 9 14.69 37.11 43.08
N SER A 10 15.80 37.75 43.49
CA SER A 10 16.82 38.25 42.54
C SER A 10 17.76 37.15 42.02
N LYS A 11 18.01 36.09 42.80
CA LYS A 11 18.78 34.92 42.33
C LYS A 11 17.97 34.03 41.36
N PHE A 12 16.65 33.99 41.50
CA PHE A 12 15.78 33.24 40.58
C PHE A 12 15.62 33.93 39.21
N LEU A 13 15.59 35.27 39.18
CA LEU A 13 15.52 36.05 37.94
C LEU A 13 16.82 36.02 37.12
N TYR A 14 17.98 35.83 37.76
CA TYR A 14 19.26 35.70 37.04
C TYR A 14 19.45 34.30 36.41
N GLN A 15 18.89 33.24 37.00
CA GLN A 15 18.92 31.89 36.41
C GLN A 15 17.94 31.72 35.24
N ILE A 16 16.84 32.47 35.20
CA ILE A 16 15.91 32.49 34.06
C ILE A 16 16.49 33.31 32.88
N GLY A 17 17.31 34.33 33.16
CA GLY A 17 18.04 35.08 32.12
C GLY A 17 19.11 34.28 31.38
N CYS A 18 19.83 33.38 32.07
CA CYS A 18 20.86 32.54 31.45
C CYS A 18 20.29 31.31 30.70
N LEU A 19 19.08 30.85 31.01
CA LEU A 19 18.42 29.75 30.29
C LEU A 19 17.77 30.19 28.96
N MET A 20 17.52 31.49 28.79
CA MET A 20 17.05 32.09 27.52
C MET A 20 18.17 32.44 26.53
N ALA A 21 19.44 32.34 26.94
CA ALA A 21 20.58 32.67 26.07
C ALA A 21 21.26 31.45 25.40
N CYS A 22 20.84 30.21 25.74
CA CYS A 22 21.40 28.98 25.15
C CYS A 22 20.47 28.24 24.18
N PHE A 23 19.28 28.78 23.89
CA PHE A 23 18.48 28.34 22.73
C PHE A 23 18.85 29.17 21.49
N VAL A 24 20.14 29.21 21.17
CA VAL A 24 20.52 29.37 19.76
C VAL A 24 20.10 28.05 19.14
N PHE A 25 18.90 28.06 18.52
CA PHE A 25 18.57 27.07 17.52
C PHE A 25 19.81 26.97 16.62
N ALA A 26 20.43 25.80 16.58
CA ALA A 26 21.23 25.41 15.44
C ALA A 26 20.26 25.37 14.25
N VAL A 27 19.93 26.55 13.72
CA VAL A 27 19.37 26.68 12.38
C VAL A 27 20.47 26.11 11.51
N PRO A 28 20.25 24.96 10.86
CA PRO A 28 21.24 24.47 9.93
C PRO A 28 21.43 25.58 8.90
N VAL A 29 22.65 26.10 8.80
CA VAL A 29 23.00 27.07 7.76
C VAL A 29 23.05 26.25 6.47
N PHE A 30 21.90 26.10 5.84
CA PHE A 30 21.81 25.58 4.48
C PHE A 30 22.35 26.64 3.54
N SER A 31 23.08 26.23 2.52
CA SER A 31 23.50 27.16 1.48
C SER A 31 22.27 27.66 0.68
N ASP A 32 22.33 28.87 0.15
CA ASP A 32 21.25 29.42 -0.68
C ASP A 32 20.92 28.50 -1.88
N ASP A 33 21.94 27.84 -2.44
CA ASP A 33 21.82 26.87 -3.53
C ASP A 33 21.05 25.59 -3.13
N GLU A 34 21.31 25.01 -1.96
CA GLU A 34 20.57 23.83 -1.45
C GLU A 34 19.09 24.16 -1.23
N THR A 35 18.82 25.37 -0.75
CA THR A 35 17.45 25.87 -0.51
C THR A 35 16.71 26.10 -1.84
N GLU A 36 17.42 26.54 -2.88
CA GLU A 36 16.87 26.72 -4.23
C GLU A 36 16.55 25.37 -4.92
N ILE A 37 17.44 24.37 -4.83
CA ILE A 37 17.23 23.04 -5.43
C ILE A 37 16.05 22.32 -4.77
N THR A 38 16.03 22.28 -3.44
CA THR A 38 14.97 21.62 -2.66
C THR A 38 13.60 22.25 -2.92
N GLY A 39 13.53 23.58 -2.98
CA GLY A 39 12.31 24.33 -3.30
C GLY A 39 11.80 24.04 -4.71
N ARG A 40 12.66 24.17 -5.74
CA ARG A 40 12.28 23.92 -7.15
C ARG A 40 11.86 22.48 -7.39
N LEU A 41 12.58 21.50 -6.84
CA LEU A 41 12.20 20.09 -6.96
C LEU A 41 10.86 19.81 -6.30
N THR A 42 10.65 20.32 -5.07
CA THR A 42 9.38 20.14 -4.36
C THR A 42 8.21 20.69 -5.19
N GLN A 43 8.36 21.89 -5.74
CA GLN A 43 7.33 22.50 -6.59
C GLN A 43 7.06 21.65 -7.84
N GLN A 44 8.11 21.24 -8.56
CA GLN A 44 7.98 20.42 -9.77
C GLN A 44 7.24 19.11 -9.49
N LEU A 45 7.63 18.37 -8.44
CA LEU A 45 6.99 17.09 -8.09
C LEU A 45 5.50 17.27 -7.72
N VAL A 46 5.17 18.38 -7.04
CA VAL A 46 3.78 18.71 -6.70
C VAL A 46 2.96 19.07 -7.93
N GLU A 47 3.53 19.82 -8.87
CA GLU A 47 2.91 20.11 -10.18
C GLU A 47 2.71 18.84 -11.00
N ASP A 48 3.64 17.89 -10.87
CA ASP A 48 3.54 16.53 -11.38
C ASP A 48 2.58 15.64 -10.58
N GLY A 49 1.87 16.18 -9.60
CA GLY A 49 0.80 15.48 -8.89
C GLY A 49 1.27 14.43 -7.88
N PHE A 50 2.55 14.43 -7.51
CA PHE A 50 3.03 13.66 -6.36
C PHE A 50 2.53 14.28 -5.06
N GLU A 51 2.18 13.43 -4.11
CA GLU A 51 1.66 13.85 -2.80
C GLU A 51 2.70 13.63 -1.71
N ASN A 52 2.47 14.22 -0.53
CA ASN A 52 3.31 14.06 0.65
C ASN A 52 4.82 14.28 0.38
N VAL A 53 5.12 15.26 -0.46
CA VAL A 53 6.47 15.52 -0.95
C VAL A 53 7.29 16.22 0.13
N ALA A 54 8.51 15.76 0.34
CA ALA A 54 9.54 16.56 1.01
C ALA A 54 10.91 16.21 0.45
N VAL A 55 11.79 17.21 0.47
CA VAL A 55 13.14 17.10 -0.07
C VAL A 55 14.11 17.61 0.98
N LEU A 56 15.16 16.84 1.25
CA LEU A 56 16.27 17.22 2.11
C LEU A 56 17.56 17.03 1.33
N GLN A 57 18.34 18.10 1.17
CA GLN A 57 19.71 18.01 0.67
C GLN A 57 20.68 18.08 1.85
N ALA A 58 21.66 17.19 1.86
CA ALA A 58 22.73 17.16 2.85
C ALA A 58 24.06 16.92 2.11
N GLY A 59 24.68 18.01 1.65
CA GLY A 59 25.85 17.92 0.78
C GLY A 59 25.49 17.23 -0.54
N LYS A 60 26.18 16.12 -0.85
CA LYS A 60 25.98 15.33 -2.08
C LYS A 60 24.84 14.31 -2.00
N GLU A 61 24.17 14.21 -0.86
CA GLU A 61 23.04 13.29 -0.70
C GLU A 61 21.72 14.06 -0.74
N LEU A 62 20.76 13.57 -1.53
CA LEU A 62 19.42 14.13 -1.68
C LEU A 62 18.38 13.08 -1.28
N ILE A 63 17.69 13.33 -0.18
CA ILE A 63 16.61 12.46 0.32
C ILE A 63 15.28 13.05 -0.12
N VAL A 64 14.47 12.27 -0.83
CA VAL A 64 13.17 12.67 -1.36
C VAL A 64 12.09 11.71 -0.87
N THR A 65 11.07 12.21 -0.19
CA THR A 65 9.86 11.45 0.11
C THR A 65 8.77 11.86 -0.86
N TYR A 66 7.96 10.90 -1.31
CA TYR A 66 6.76 11.17 -2.11
C TYR A 66 5.74 10.05 -1.94
N GLU A 67 4.47 10.34 -2.20
CA GLU A 67 3.40 9.37 -2.32
C GLU A 67 2.91 9.36 -3.76
N ASN A 68 2.98 8.18 -4.38
CA ASN A 68 2.53 7.96 -5.73
C ASN A 68 1.05 7.54 -5.73
N ARG A 69 0.19 8.47 -6.14
CA ARG A 69 -1.22 8.19 -6.47
C ARG A 69 -1.56 8.49 -7.92
N ARG A 70 -0.56 8.82 -8.75
CA ARG A 70 -0.73 9.23 -10.15
C ARG A 70 -0.42 8.10 -11.13
N TYR A 71 0.61 7.31 -10.86
CA TYR A 71 1.06 6.23 -11.73
C TYR A 71 0.67 4.89 -11.10
N ARG A 72 0.07 4.01 -11.90
CA ARG A 72 -0.34 2.66 -11.47
C ARG A 72 0.84 1.79 -10.99
N ASP A 73 2.03 2.09 -11.51
CA ASP A 73 3.28 1.38 -11.24
C ASP A 73 4.30 2.32 -10.61
N GLU A 74 4.95 1.85 -9.54
CA GLU A 74 5.88 2.65 -8.75
C GLU A 74 7.18 2.94 -9.51
N LEU A 75 7.64 2.01 -10.34
CA LEU A 75 8.86 2.24 -11.11
C LEU A 75 8.68 3.41 -12.09
N ALA A 76 7.50 3.55 -12.69
CA ALA A 76 7.17 4.70 -13.52
C ALA A 76 7.20 6.00 -12.70
N ALA A 77 6.62 6.01 -11.50
CA ALA A 77 6.69 7.16 -10.59
C ALA A 77 8.14 7.53 -10.21
N ALA A 78 8.95 6.55 -9.78
CA ALA A 78 10.34 6.76 -9.39
C ALA A 78 11.17 7.35 -10.53
N ARG A 79 10.91 6.96 -11.79
CA ARG A 79 11.57 7.53 -12.96
C ARG A 79 11.27 9.01 -13.16
N GLU A 80 10.01 9.40 -12.99
CA GLU A 80 9.59 10.80 -13.09
C GLU A 80 10.22 11.64 -11.97
N VAL A 81 10.31 11.09 -10.76
CA VAL A 81 11.02 11.75 -9.64
C VAL A 81 12.50 11.92 -9.95
N ILE A 82 13.17 10.88 -10.47
CA ILE A 82 14.59 10.95 -10.87
C ILE A 82 14.79 11.95 -12.01
N ALA A 83 13.90 11.98 -13.01
CA ALA A 83 13.95 12.95 -14.10
C ALA A 83 13.79 14.39 -13.58
N GLY A 84 12.92 14.62 -12.60
CA GLY A 84 12.81 15.89 -11.90
C GLY A 84 14.11 16.29 -11.18
N ILE A 85 14.73 15.35 -10.47
CA ILE A 85 16.04 15.57 -9.81
C ILE A 85 17.11 15.93 -10.84
N GLN A 86 17.19 15.21 -11.97
CA GLN A 86 18.15 15.49 -13.03
C GLN A 86 17.97 16.88 -13.65
N ALA A 87 16.74 17.39 -13.70
CA ALA A 87 16.45 18.71 -14.23
C ALA A 87 16.95 19.86 -13.33
N VAL A 88 17.05 19.64 -12.02
CA VAL A 88 17.46 20.66 -11.04
C VAL A 88 18.89 20.48 -10.52
N ALA A 89 19.42 19.26 -10.53
CA ALA A 89 20.73 18.93 -9.99
C ALA A 89 21.84 19.56 -10.85
N ARG A 90 22.72 20.33 -10.21
CA ARG A 90 23.90 20.95 -10.88
C ARG A 90 25.14 20.06 -10.87
N GLU A 91 25.15 19.06 -10.00
CA GLU A 91 26.25 18.12 -9.81
C GLU A 91 25.73 16.69 -9.61
N ALA A 92 26.65 15.73 -9.55
CA ALA A 92 26.29 14.34 -9.25
C ALA A 92 25.82 14.21 -7.80
N LEU A 93 24.64 13.64 -7.61
CA LEU A 93 24.01 13.44 -6.31
C LEU A 93 23.76 11.96 -6.05
N GLU A 94 23.97 11.55 -4.81
CA GLU A 94 23.43 10.32 -4.28
C GLU A 94 21.98 10.56 -3.85
N VAL A 95 21.04 9.88 -4.49
CA VAL A 95 19.61 10.09 -4.29
C VAL A 95 19.03 8.94 -3.48
N ILE A 96 18.29 9.28 -2.43
CA ILE A 96 17.50 8.34 -1.63
C ILE A 96 16.02 8.68 -1.80
N LEU A 97 15.30 7.84 -2.53
CA LEU A 97 13.85 7.95 -2.69
C LEU A 97 13.15 7.14 -1.61
N ILE A 98 12.20 7.73 -0.89
CA ILE A 98 11.38 7.07 0.12
C ILE A 98 9.91 7.17 -0.29
N PRO A 99 9.42 6.24 -1.12
CA PRO A 99 8.02 6.19 -1.48
C PRO A 99 7.14 5.85 -0.27
N GLN A 100 5.98 6.48 -0.23
CA GLN A 100 4.98 6.37 0.83
C GLN A 100 3.67 5.82 0.28
N ASN A 101 2.94 5.09 1.14
CA ASN A 101 1.55 4.71 0.91
C ASN A 101 0.75 5.12 2.13
N ARG A 102 -0.25 6.01 1.97
CA ARG A 102 -0.99 6.62 3.08
C ARG A 102 -0.07 7.31 4.09
N MET A 103 0.95 8.03 3.62
CA MET A 103 2.04 8.63 4.42
C MET A 103 2.89 7.64 5.25
N ILE A 104 2.73 6.33 5.06
CA ILE A 104 3.62 5.33 5.68
C ILE A 104 4.78 5.06 4.71
N PRO A 105 6.04 5.32 5.08
CA PRO A 105 7.18 5.02 4.23
C PRO A 105 7.39 3.49 4.17
N LEU A 106 7.60 2.94 2.97
CA LEU A 106 7.63 1.48 2.78
C LEU A 106 9.01 0.93 2.47
N ILE A 107 9.79 1.62 1.64
CA ILE A 107 11.15 1.25 1.25
C ILE A 107 12.00 2.51 1.05
N ALA A 108 13.31 2.34 0.94
CA ALA A 108 14.20 3.31 0.32
C ALA A 108 14.77 2.74 -0.97
N ILE A 109 14.80 3.56 -2.02
CA ILE A 109 15.45 3.28 -3.30
C ILE A 109 16.64 4.23 -3.41
N ARG A 110 17.84 3.68 -3.34
CA ARG A 110 19.09 4.43 -3.51
C ARG A 110 19.49 4.43 -4.98
N ALA A 111 19.81 5.61 -5.51
CA ALA A 111 20.22 5.81 -6.89
C ALA A 111 21.40 6.78 -6.95
N ALA A 112 22.37 6.54 -7.83
CA ALA A 112 23.33 7.56 -8.21
C ALA A 112 22.77 8.34 -9.40
N VAL A 113 22.63 9.66 -9.28
CA VAL A 113 22.12 10.51 -10.34
C VAL A 113 23.24 11.43 -10.81
N THR A 114 23.55 11.34 -12.11
CA THR A 114 24.42 12.30 -12.81
C THR A 114 23.62 13.07 -13.84
N GLN A 115 24.12 14.23 -14.28
CA GLN A 115 23.48 15.06 -15.30
C GLN A 115 23.39 14.40 -16.69
N GLN A 116 24.02 13.23 -16.89
CA GLN A 116 23.83 12.49 -18.13
C GLN A 116 22.35 12.10 -18.24
N ARG A 117 21.64 12.80 -19.13
CA ARG A 117 20.24 12.55 -19.49
C ARG A 117 20.08 11.05 -19.67
N LEU A 118 19.13 10.46 -18.94
CA LEU A 118 18.60 9.15 -19.32
C LEU A 118 18.25 9.27 -20.82
N PRO A 119 18.69 8.32 -21.67
CA PRO A 119 18.36 8.40 -23.08
C PRO A 119 16.83 8.46 -23.23
N ALA A 120 16.32 9.10 -24.29
CA ALA A 120 14.91 9.51 -24.43
C ALA A 120 13.87 8.38 -24.28
N ASN A 121 14.34 7.12 -24.28
CA ASN A 121 13.63 5.88 -23.96
C ASN A 121 13.49 5.57 -22.44
N GLY A 122 13.97 6.43 -21.54
CA GLY A 122 13.70 6.34 -20.09
C GLY A 122 14.30 5.11 -19.41
N GLU A 123 15.34 4.51 -19.99
CA GLU A 123 16.07 3.42 -19.37
C GLU A 123 16.85 3.98 -18.18
N LEU A 124 16.57 3.46 -16.98
CA LEU A 124 17.44 3.55 -15.81
C LEU A 124 18.71 2.74 -16.12
N SER A 125 19.52 3.27 -17.03
CA SER A 125 20.76 2.66 -17.49
C SER A 125 21.72 2.60 -16.31
N GLU A 126 22.04 1.37 -15.90
CA GLU A 126 23.15 0.97 -15.03
C GLU A 126 23.35 1.66 -13.67
N ALA A 127 22.46 2.55 -13.22
CA ALA A 127 22.44 2.95 -11.83
C ALA A 127 22.17 1.70 -10.99
N ARG A 128 23.13 1.30 -10.15
CA ARG A 128 22.94 0.24 -9.15
C ARG A 128 21.88 0.72 -8.16
N LEU A 129 20.62 0.44 -8.49
CA LEU A 129 19.50 0.76 -7.64
C LEU A 129 19.46 -0.25 -6.50
N GLU A 130 19.69 0.23 -5.28
CA GLU A 130 19.60 -0.58 -4.08
C GLU A 130 18.26 -0.29 -3.40
N VAL A 131 17.41 -1.32 -3.31
CA VAL A 131 16.10 -1.20 -2.67
C VAL A 131 16.14 -1.89 -1.32
N ASN A 132 15.86 -1.13 -0.26
CA ASN A 132 15.96 -1.58 1.13
C ASN A 132 14.67 -1.33 1.91
N LEU A 133 14.23 -2.34 2.67
CA LEU A 133 13.17 -2.22 3.68
C LEU A 133 13.68 -1.50 4.92
N ASN A 134 14.92 -1.71 5.34
CA ASN A 134 15.51 -0.94 6.43
C ASN A 134 16.10 0.37 5.90
N PHE A 135 15.50 1.49 6.29
CA PHE A 135 15.93 2.83 5.90
C PHE A 135 15.82 3.85 7.04
N GLU A 136 15.80 3.39 8.29
CA GLU A 136 15.57 4.27 9.46
C GLU A 136 16.64 5.39 9.57
N SER A 137 17.87 5.11 9.11
CA SER A 137 18.95 6.11 9.02
C SER A 137 18.58 7.30 8.13
N TYR A 138 17.92 7.06 7.00
CA TYR A 138 17.46 8.11 6.09
C TYR A 138 16.16 8.75 6.59
N TRP A 139 15.21 7.93 7.06
CA TRP A 139 13.91 8.40 7.53
C TRP A 139 14.04 9.33 8.73
N SER A 140 14.90 9.02 9.70
CA SER A 140 15.11 9.83 10.90
C SER A 140 15.54 11.27 10.61
N ARG A 141 16.20 11.51 9.48
CA ARG A 141 16.68 12.83 9.05
C ARG A 141 15.60 13.68 8.35
N ILE A 142 14.63 13.05 7.69
CA ILE A 142 13.61 13.74 6.90
C ILE A 142 12.21 13.69 7.51
N LYS A 143 11.95 12.81 8.49
CA LYS A 143 10.60 12.56 9.03
C LYS A 143 9.92 13.79 9.64
N THR A 144 10.70 14.72 10.19
CA THR A 144 10.21 15.95 10.82
C THR A 144 9.94 17.08 9.83
N LEU A 145 10.41 16.99 8.59
CA LEU A 145 10.11 17.99 7.58
C LEU A 145 8.60 17.99 7.23
N PRO A 146 7.99 19.18 7.07
CA PRO A 146 6.61 19.28 6.61
C PRO A 146 6.48 18.67 5.22
N ARG A 147 5.31 18.07 4.94
CA ARG A 147 4.99 17.50 3.63
C ARG A 147 4.17 18.49 2.81
N THR A 148 4.55 18.68 1.55
CA THR A 148 3.79 19.48 0.59
C THR A 148 2.83 18.58 -0.20
N ASN A 149 1.66 19.12 -0.57
CA ASN A 149 0.60 18.41 -1.29
C ASN A 149 0.08 17.16 -0.53
N VAL A 150 -0.37 17.36 0.72
CA VAL A 150 -0.80 16.26 1.59
C VAL A 150 -1.93 15.42 1.01
N SER A 151 -1.87 14.10 1.17
CA SER A 151 -2.89 13.16 0.65
C SER A 151 -4.17 13.13 1.50
N THR A 152 -4.08 13.55 2.77
CA THR A 152 -5.19 13.59 3.73
C THR A 152 -6.39 14.38 3.22
N GLY A 153 -7.58 13.78 3.32
CA GLY A 153 -8.85 14.40 2.98
C GLY A 153 -9.15 14.46 1.48
N LYS A 154 -8.24 13.99 0.61
CA LYS A 154 -8.50 13.89 -0.83
C LYS A 154 -9.28 12.64 -1.16
N LEU A 155 -10.37 12.82 -1.90
CA LEU A 155 -11.33 11.79 -2.23
C LEU A 155 -11.11 11.23 -3.64
N ASP A 156 -10.96 9.91 -3.75
CA ASP A 156 -11.03 9.18 -5.01
C ASP A 156 -12.38 8.48 -5.15
N LEU A 157 -13.05 8.69 -6.28
CA LEU A 157 -14.15 7.86 -6.77
C LEU A 157 -13.58 6.87 -7.78
N VAL A 158 -13.52 5.60 -7.40
CA VAL A 158 -12.84 4.53 -8.13
C VAL A 158 -13.85 3.58 -8.74
N LEU A 159 -13.78 3.36 -10.06
CA LEU A 159 -14.64 2.40 -10.74
C LEU A 159 -13.98 1.02 -10.78
N HIS A 160 -14.57 0.04 -10.09
CA HIS A 160 -14.12 -1.34 -10.09
C HIS A 160 -15.02 -2.22 -10.96
N PRO A 161 -14.51 -2.85 -12.03
CA PRO A 161 -15.23 -3.95 -12.67
C PRO A 161 -15.17 -5.20 -11.78
N GLN A 162 -16.28 -5.93 -11.68
CA GLN A 162 -16.36 -7.21 -10.98
C GLN A 162 -16.94 -8.28 -11.90
N PHE A 163 -16.34 -9.47 -11.84
CA PHE A 163 -16.79 -10.62 -12.61
C PHE A 163 -16.72 -11.86 -11.74
N ASN A 164 -17.83 -12.59 -11.68
CA ASN A 164 -17.95 -13.87 -10.99
C ASN A 164 -18.45 -14.92 -11.98
N VAL A 165 -17.96 -16.14 -11.88
CA VAL A 165 -18.44 -17.27 -12.70
C VAL A 165 -18.48 -18.54 -11.86
N ALA A 166 -19.51 -19.34 -12.07
CA ALA A 166 -19.68 -20.65 -11.49
C ALA A 166 -19.87 -21.70 -12.58
N PHE A 167 -19.16 -22.82 -12.45
CA PHE A 167 -19.28 -23.98 -13.34
C PHE A 167 -20.01 -25.07 -12.56
N ALA A 168 -21.35 -25.00 -12.52
CA ALA A 168 -22.11 -25.69 -11.47
C ALA A 168 -23.16 -26.69 -11.96
N SER A 169 -23.68 -26.61 -13.19
CA SER A 169 -24.88 -27.38 -13.55
C SER A 169 -24.85 -27.97 -14.97
N TYR A 170 -25.43 -29.15 -15.15
CA TYR A 170 -25.60 -29.78 -16.47
C TYR A 170 -26.40 -28.90 -17.46
N ASN A 171 -27.46 -28.25 -16.97
CA ASN A 171 -28.33 -27.38 -17.77
C ASN A 171 -27.80 -25.95 -17.93
N ASN A 172 -26.92 -25.51 -17.03
CA ASN A 172 -26.25 -24.21 -17.12
C ASN A 172 -24.76 -24.41 -16.78
N PRO A 173 -23.96 -24.84 -17.78
CA PRO A 173 -22.57 -25.23 -17.53
C PRO A 173 -21.69 -24.06 -17.12
N VAL A 174 -22.10 -22.83 -17.45
CA VAL A 174 -21.37 -21.59 -17.12
C VAL A 174 -22.40 -20.53 -16.73
N ALA A 175 -22.47 -20.21 -15.45
CA ALA A 175 -23.26 -19.11 -14.94
C ALA A 175 -22.35 -17.92 -14.62
N THR A 176 -22.68 -16.73 -15.11
CA THR A 176 -21.86 -15.52 -15.00
C THR A 176 -22.56 -14.39 -14.27
N GLN A 177 -21.77 -13.51 -13.64
CA GLN A 177 -22.26 -12.25 -13.08
C GLN A 177 -21.24 -11.15 -13.34
N PHE A 178 -21.73 -10.03 -13.87
CA PHE A 178 -20.95 -8.82 -14.10
C PHE A 178 -21.52 -7.69 -13.26
N ASN A 179 -20.65 -7.01 -12.50
CA ASN A 179 -21.01 -5.82 -11.76
C ASN A 179 -20.03 -4.68 -12.05
N VAL A 180 -20.50 -3.45 -11.85
CA VAL A 180 -19.63 -2.28 -11.68
C VAL A 180 -19.78 -1.81 -10.25
N ALA A 181 -18.66 -1.61 -9.58
CA ALA A 181 -18.63 -1.33 -8.16
C ALA A 181 -17.90 0.00 -7.89
N PRO A 182 -18.54 1.16 -8.09
CA PRO A 182 -17.98 2.44 -7.70
C PRO A 182 -17.62 2.44 -6.20
N ALA A 183 -16.44 2.94 -5.88
CA ALA A 183 -15.92 3.00 -4.53
C ALA A 183 -15.43 4.41 -4.18
N LEU A 184 -15.74 4.86 -2.98
CA LEU A 184 -15.17 6.04 -2.36
C LEU A 184 -13.93 5.62 -1.56
N GLN A 185 -12.80 6.27 -1.82
CA GLN A 185 -11.55 6.03 -1.11
C GLN A 185 -10.96 7.37 -0.63
N THR A 186 -10.57 7.44 0.63
CA THR A 186 -9.89 8.62 1.18
C THR A 186 -8.94 8.23 2.30
N SER A 187 -7.86 8.98 2.46
CA SER A 187 -6.97 8.88 3.63
C SER A 187 -7.34 9.96 4.63
N LEU A 188 -7.49 9.60 5.90
CA LEU A 188 -7.95 10.53 6.94
C LEU A 188 -6.80 11.10 7.77
N TRP A 189 -5.75 10.31 7.97
CA TRP A 189 -4.49 10.67 8.61
C TRP A 189 -3.44 9.59 8.29
N PRO A 190 -2.16 9.71 8.70
CA PRO A 190 -1.14 8.73 8.37
C PRO A 190 -1.54 7.29 8.70
N GLY A 191 -1.49 6.43 7.68
CA GLY A 191 -1.88 5.02 7.74
C GLY A 191 -3.38 4.74 7.77
N MET A 192 -4.24 5.74 7.97
CA MET A 192 -5.69 5.56 8.06
C MET A 192 -6.38 5.80 6.73
N ALA A 193 -7.20 4.85 6.29
CA ALA A 193 -8.04 4.96 5.12
C ALA A 193 -9.50 4.59 5.40
N PHE A 194 -10.39 5.27 4.69
CA PHE A 194 -11.79 4.88 4.56
C PHE A 194 -12.04 4.40 3.13
N PHE A 195 -12.74 3.27 3.01
CA PHE A 195 -13.16 2.67 1.76
C PHE A 195 -14.64 2.31 1.85
N ALA A 196 -15.45 2.72 0.88
CA ALA A 196 -16.85 2.31 0.78
C ALA A 196 -17.22 2.04 -0.67
N GLN A 197 -17.81 0.88 -0.94
CA GLN A 197 -18.15 0.43 -2.28
C GLN A 197 -19.64 0.12 -2.40
N LEU A 198 -20.20 0.48 -3.55
CA LEU A 198 -21.56 0.12 -3.93
C LEU A 198 -21.49 -0.80 -5.14
N ILE A 199 -22.03 -2.00 -5.05
CA ILE A 199 -22.07 -2.98 -6.16
C ILE A 199 -23.35 -2.74 -6.95
N ILE A 200 -23.19 -2.46 -8.24
CA ILE A 200 -24.28 -2.28 -9.21
C ILE A 200 -24.23 -3.45 -10.20
N PRO A 201 -25.20 -4.39 -10.14
CA PRO A 201 -25.22 -5.50 -11.08
C PRO A 201 -25.59 -5.04 -12.49
N LEU A 202 -24.87 -5.56 -13.47
CA LEU A 202 -25.14 -5.34 -14.90
C LEU A 202 -25.80 -6.57 -15.54
N GLN A 203 -25.34 -7.76 -15.14
CA GLN A 203 -25.88 -9.06 -15.55
C GLN A 203 -25.67 -10.03 -14.39
N ASN A 204 -26.64 -10.92 -14.17
CA ASN A 204 -26.54 -11.95 -13.14
C ASN A 204 -27.25 -13.24 -13.56
N GLU A 205 -26.51 -14.33 -13.58
CA GLU A 205 -27.00 -15.71 -13.77
C GLU A 205 -26.68 -16.59 -12.55
N LEU A 206 -26.10 -16.00 -11.50
CA LEU A 206 -25.77 -16.66 -10.24
C LEU A 206 -26.97 -16.55 -9.26
N GLU A 207 -26.70 -16.30 -7.99
CA GLU A 207 -27.71 -16.20 -6.94
C GLU A 207 -28.56 -14.93 -7.07
N ARG A 208 -29.83 -15.01 -6.68
CA ARG A 208 -30.82 -13.92 -6.81
C ARG A 208 -30.45 -12.66 -6.02
N GLU A 209 -29.68 -12.79 -4.94
CA GLU A 209 -29.13 -11.64 -4.20
C GLU A 209 -28.25 -10.75 -5.10
N GLY A 210 -27.64 -11.37 -6.11
CA GLY A 210 -26.87 -10.74 -7.15
C GLY A 210 -27.63 -9.74 -8.02
N ASP A 211 -28.96 -9.82 -8.09
CA ASP A 211 -29.81 -8.96 -8.94
C ASP A 211 -29.99 -7.55 -8.40
N TYR A 212 -29.64 -7.32 -7.13
CA TYR A 212 -29.91 -6.06 -6.45
C TYR A 212 -28.64 -5.23 -6.26
N ILE A 213 -28.81 -3.90 -6.35
CA ILE A 213 -27.80 -2.94 -5.89
C ILE A 213 -27.57 -3.19 -4.40
N ARG A 214 -26.31 -3.36 -4.01
CA ARG A 214 -25.94 -3.77 -2.64
C ARG A 214 -24.61 -3.16 -2.22
N PRO A 215 -24.37 -2.98 -0.92
CA PRO A 215 -23.07 -2.55 -0.44
C PRO A 215 -22.00 -3.62 -0.78
N GLY A 216 -20.84 -3.16 -1.24
CA GLY A 216 -19.61 -3.94 -1.27
C GLY A 216 -18.85 -3.77 0.04
N LEU A 217 -17.52 -3.71 0.00
CA LEU A 217 -16.72 -3.42 1.19
C LEU A 217 -17.03 -2.01 1.74
N VAL A 218 -17.22 -1.90 3.06
CA VAL A 218 -17.29 -0.62 3.79
C VAL A 218 -16.38 -0.71 5.00
N THR A 219 -15.17 -0.17 4.90
CA THR A 219 -14.10 -0.41 5.88
C THR A 219 -13.38 0.87 6.26
N ILE A 220 -13.09 0.99 7.55
CA ILE A 220 -12.06 1.88 8.08
C ILE A 220 -10.84 1.01 8.41
N ASN A 221 -9.67 1.41 7.95
CA ASN A 221 -8.43 0.65 8.13
C ASN A 221 -7.27 1.54 8.56
N GLN A 222 -6.56 1.14 9.62
CA GLN A 222 -5.33 1.76 10.09
C GLN A 222 -4.14 0.82 9.86
N VAL A 223 -3.13 1.29 9.13
CA VAL A 223 -1.84 0.63 9.02
C VAL A 223 -0.79 1.38 9.83
N LEU A 224 0.05 0.63 10.53
CA LEU A 224 1.21 1.13 11.26
C LEU A 224 2.45 0.36 10.82
N ARG A 225 3.55 1.09 10.64
CA ARG A 225 4.87 0.52 10.50
C ARG A 225 5.63 0.72 11.81
N LEU A 226 6.00 -0.39 12.44
CA LEU A 226 6.78 -0.42 13.66
C LEU A 226 8.28 -0.64 13.33
N PRO A 227 9.18 -0.41 14.30
CA PRO A 227 10.60 -0.75 14.15
C PRO A 227 10.82 -2.22 13.78
N GLN A 228 11.99 -2.54 13.22
CA GLN A 228 12.38 -3.90 12.83
C GLN A 228 11.45 -4.53 11.77
N GLU A 229 10.98 -3.71 10.81
CA GLU A 229 10.23 -4.18 9.63
C GLU A 229 8.94 -4.93 9.99
N VAL A 230 8.29 -4.52 11.08
CA VAL A 230 6.99 -5.05 11.52
C VAL A 230 5.88 -4.11 11.06
N PHE A 231 4.86 -4.67 10.43
CA PHE A 231 3.66 -3.96 10.00
C PHE A 231 2.45 -4.51 10.74
N VAL A 232 1.53 -3.60 11.08
CA VAL A 232 0.26 -3.92 11.75
C VAL A 232 -0.85 -3.22 10.98
N SER A 233 -1.92 -3.94 10.67
CA SER A 233 -3.12 -3.45 10.01
C SER A 233 -4.33 -3.81 10.87
N GLY A 234 -5.19 -2.83 11.13
CA GLY A 234 -6.47 -3.05 11.81
C GLY A 234 -7.62 -2.54 10.96
N SER A 235 -8.61 -3.38 10.70
CA SER A 235 -9.79 -3.07 9.89
C SER A 235 -11.06 -3.21 10.72
N LEU A 236 -11.99 -2.28 10.56
CA LEU A 236 -13.33 -2.31 11.13
C LEU A 236 -14.34 -2.03 10.02
N GLY A 237 -15.41 -2.81 9.95
CA GLY A 237 -16.55 -2.51 9.08
C GLY A 237 -17.20 -3.74 8.48
N TYR A 238 -17.68 -3.60 7.25
CA TYR A 238 -18.35 -4.62 6.46
C TYR A 238 -17.40 -5.16 5.37
N PHE A 239 -17.24 -6.48 5.38
CA PHE A 239 -16.27 -7.27 4.62
C PHE A 239 -16.99 -8.17 3.61
N THR A 240 -16.23 -8.85 2.74
CA THR A 240 -16.82 -9.87 1.85
C THR A 240 -17.40 -11.04 2.66
N GLN A 241 -18.12 -11.95 1.98
CA GLN A 241 -18.79 -13.09 2.65
C GLN A 241 -19.80 -12.64 3.72
N GLU A 242 -20.38 -11.46 3.52
CA GLU A 242 -21.40 -10.89 4.41
C GLU A 242 -20.96 -10.82 5.87
N ARG A 243 -19.70 -10.44 6.10
CA ARG A 243 -19.14 -10.34 7.46
C ARG A 243 -19.03 -8.89 7.90
N PHE A 244 -19.32 -8.64 9.16
CA PHE A 244 -19.05 -7.34 9.78
C PHE A 244 -18.31 -7.54 11.10
N GLY A 245 -17.41 -6.63 11.44
CA GLY A 245 -16.66 -6.68 12.68
C GLY A 245 -15.26 -6.14 12.53
N LEU A 246 -14.33 -6.78 13.23
CA LEU A 246 -12.94 -6.34 13.37
C LEU A 246 -11.98 -7.40 12.83
N ASP A 247 -10.91 -6.95 12.20
CA ASP A 247 -9.84 -7.79 11.67
C ASP A 247 -8.47 -7.14 11.97
N LEU A 248 -7.53 -7.94 12.44
CA LEU A 248 -6.15 -7.53 12.74
C LEU A 248 -5.20 -8.40 11.92
N ASP A 249 -4.24 -7.77 11.25
CA ASP A 249 -3.18 -8.42 10.49
C ASP A 249 -1.83 -7.88 10.97
N VAL A 250 -0.88 -8.77 11.23
CA VAL A 250 0.48 -8.42 11.67
C VAL A 250 1.46 -9.18 10.81
N GLN A 251 2.49 -8.52 10.31
CA GLN A 251 3.50 -9.14 9.48
C GLN A 251 4.89 -8.60 9.83
N LYS A 252 5.84 -9.51 10.06
CA LYS A 252 7.26 -9.20 10.21
C LYS A 252 8.01 -9.68 8.99
N TYR A 253 8.77 -8.78 8.39
CA TYR A 253 9.66 -9.10 7.28
C TYR A 253 11.08 -9.39 7.78
N PHE A 254 11.78 -10.25 7.04
CA PHE A 254 13.15 -10.67 7.29
C PHE A 254 13.94 -10.64 5.98
N PHE A 255 15.26 -10.50 6.08
CA PHE A 255 16.18 -10.58 4.94
C PHE A 255 15.79 -9.63 3.79
N ASN A 256 15.47 -8.38 4.14
CA ASN A 256 15.00 -7.37 3.18
C ASN A 256 13.72 -7.81 2.43
N GLY A 257 12.80 -8.46 3.14
CA GLY A 257 11.47 -8.85 2.64
C GLY A 257 11.40 -10.24 2.02
N ARG A 258 12.54 -10.93 1.83
CA ARG A 258 12.58 -12.25 1.19
C ARG A 258 11.87 -13.34 1.97
N ALA A 259 11.75 -13.18 3.28
CA ALA A 259 10.90 -14.02 4.10
C ALA A 259 10.01 -13.15 4.98
N ALA A 260 8.80 -13.61 5.27
CA ALA A 260 7.91 -12.97 6.21
C ALA A 260 7.16 -14.01 7.06
N ILE A 261 6.87 -13.64 8.30
CA ILE A 261 5.95 -14.37 9.18
C ILE A 261 4.88 -13.38 9.59
N GLY A 262 3.62 -13.82 9.58
CA GLY A 262 2.51 -12.99 10.00
C GLY A 262 1.42 -13.77 10.71
N ALA A 263 0.52 -13.05 11.34
CA ALA A 263 -0.67 -13.60 11.96
C ALA A 263 -1.85 -12.69 11.65
N ASN A 264 -3.01 -13.30 11.35
CA ASN A 264 -4.27 -12.60 11.16
C ASN A 264 -5.30 -13.13 12.16
N PHE A 265 -6.08 -12.23 12.73
CA PHE A 265 -7.17 -12.54 13.66
C PHE A 265 -8.41 -11.73 13.30
N GLY A 266 -9.54 -12.41 13.18
CA GLY A 266 -10.84 -11.83 12.87
C GLY A 266 -11.85 -12.09 13.96
N TYR A 267 -12.64 -11.08 14.32
CA TYR A 267 -13.79 -11.21 15.19
C TYR A 267 -15.02 -10.58 14.54
N THR A 268 -15.90 -11.43 14.00
CA THR A 268 -16.96 -11.01 13.08
C THR A 268 -18.33 -11.61 13.43
N GLY A 269 -19.37 -10.94 12.97
CA GLY A 269 -20.73 -11.46 12.83
C GLY A 269 -21.12 -11.51 11.35
N HIS A 270 -22.33 -11.98 11.09
CA HIS A 270 -22.93 -11.99 9.77
C HIS A 270 -23.83 -10.76 9.59
N ALA A 271 -23.73 -10.11 8.43
CA ALA A 271 -24.57 -8.98 8.04
C ALA A 271 -24.98 -9.14 6.57
N SER A 272 -26.23 -9.51 6.32
CA SER A 272 -26.76 -9.63 4.96
C SER A 272 -27.60 -8.40 4.60
N TYR A 273 -27.55 -8.02 3.33
CA TYR A 273 -28.32 -6.91 2.78
C TYR A 273 -29.19 -7.41 1.64
N PHE A 274 -30.51 -7.39 1.83
CA PHE A 274 -31.45 -7.84 0.82
C PHE A 274 -32.60 -6.85 0.68
N LYS A 275 -32.81 -6.36 -0.55
CA LYS A 275 -33.92 -5.44 -0.91
C LYS A 275 -34.06 -4.23 0.02
N GLY A 276 -32.95 -3.59 0.39
CA GLY A 276 -32.97 -2.40 1.25
C GLY A 276 -32.98 -2.69 2.75
N VAL A 277 -33.04 -3.96 3.16
CA VAL A 277 -33.11 -4.37 4.56
C VAL A 277 -31.81 -5.05 4.97
N TRP A 278 -31.27 -4.62 6.11
CA TRP A 278 -30.14 -5.28 6.74
C TRP A 278 -30.59 -6.29 7.78
N SER A 279 -29.97 -7.46 7.78
CA SER A 279 -30.10 -8.48 8.84
C SER A 279 -28.74 -8.69 9.49
N TYR A 280 -28.69 -8.74 10.82
CA TYR A 280 -27.44 -8.86 11.58
C TYR A 280 -27.51 -10.02 12.56
N SER A 281 -26.40 -10.75 12.68
CA SER A 281 -26.15 -11.64 13.81
C SER A 281 -25.34 -10.92 14.91
N GLY A 282 -25.22 -11.56 16.07
CA GLY A 282 -24.18 -11.18 17.04
C GLY A 282 -22.77 -11.40 16.46
N ILE A 283 -21.79 -10.63 16.95
CA ILE A 283 -20.36 -10.83 16.66
C ILE A 283 -19.86 -11.98 17.55
N ASN A 284 -19.72 -13.16 16.97
CA ASN A 284 -19.38 -14.39 17.70
C ASN A 284 -18.50 -15.36 16.90
N HIS A 285 -18.09 -15.00 15.67
CA HIS A 285 -17.21 -15.81 14.85
C HIS A 285 -15.77 -15.33 14.96
N GLN A 286 -14.86 -16.28 15.20
CA GLN A 286 -13.43 -16.03 15.26
C GLN A 286 -12.74 -16.75 14.10
N THR A 287 -11.89 -16.01 13.38
CA THR A 287 -10.94 -16.57 12.40
C THR A 287 -9.53 -16.26 12.87
N MET A 288 -8.60 -17.17 12.63
CA MET A 288 -7.21 -16.97 13.02
C MET A 288 -6.29 -17.70 12.07
N PHE A 289 -5.24 -17.04 11.61
CA PHE A 289 -4.26 -17.63 10.70
C PHE A 289 -2.85 -17.27 11.12
N LEU A 290 -1.96 -18.26 11.05
CA LEU A 290 -0.52 -18.05 11.00
C LEU A 290 -0.08 -18.13 9.53
N ASN A 291 0.70 -17.15 9.09
CA ASN A 291 1.15 -16.99 7.73
C ASN A 291 2.68 -17.02 7.66
N SER A 292 3.22 -17.64 6.63
CA SER A 292 4.62 -17.54 6.24
C SER A 292 4.73 -17.27 4.74
N GLU A 293 5.65 -16.41 4.35
CA GLU A 293 5.94 -16.11 2.95
C GLU A 293 7.45 -16.25 2.70
N MET A 294 7.80 -16.82 1.55
CA MET A 294 9.16 -16.86 1.05
C MET A 294 9.18 -16.45 -0.42
N ARG A 295 10.06 -15.52 -0.77
CA ARG A 295 10.21 -15.02 -2.13
C ARG A 295 11.52 -15.51 -2.74
N ILE A 296 11.45 -15.90 -4.01
CA ILE A 296 12.57 -16.38 -4.80
C ILE A 296 12.81 -15.37 -5.92
N PRO A 297 13.71 -14.37 -5.73
CA PRO A 297 13.82 -13.23 -6.63
C PRO A 297 14.23 -13.59 -8.05
N ARG A 298 14.98 -14.70 -8.22
CA ARG A 298 15.46 -15.16 -9.53
C ARG A 298 14.32 -15.48 -10.52
N TRP A 299 13.15 -15.85 -10.01
CA TRP A 299 12.01 -16.30 -10.83
C TRP A 299 10.75 -15.45 -10.64
N ASP A 300 10.85 -14.34 -9.91
CA ASP A 300 9.70 -13.51 -9.52
C ASP A 300 8.60 -14.32 -8.82
N LEU A 301 9.01 -15.29 -7.99
CA LEU A 301 8.12 -16.27 -7.37
C LEU A 301 7.95 -15.98 -5.88
N ALA A 302 6.74 -16.09 -5.37
CA ALA A 302 6.40 -16.03 -3.96
C ALA A 302 5.66 -17.32 -3.59
N LEU A 303 6.13 -17.99 -2.56
CA LEU A 303 5.47 -19.11 -1.92
C LEU A 303 4.88 -18.61 -0.59
N ARG A 304 3.58 -18.75 -0.42
CA ARG A 304 2.89 -18.43 0.83
C ARG A 304 2.27 -19.67 1.40
N ALA A 305 2.41 -19.87 2.70
CA ALA A 305 1.71 -20.91 3.43
C ALA A 305 0.95 -20.26 4.59
N SER A 306 -0.30 -20.65 4.75
CA SER A 306 -1.18 -20.20 5.81
C SER A 306 -1.79 -21.40 6.51
N TYR A 307 -1.82 -21.39 7.84
CA TYR A 307 -2.51 -22.39 8.65
C TYR A 307 -3.43 -21.71 9.65
N GLY A 308 -4.64 -22.22 9.80
CA GLY A 308 -5.52 -21.74 10.85
C GLY A 308 -6.99 -22.05 10.63
N LYS A 309 -7.84 -21.25 11.27
CA LYS A 309 -9.27 -21.43 11.40
C LYS A 309 -10.03 -20.52 10.43
N PHE A 310 -10.76 -21.15 9.52
CA PHE A 310 -11.56 -20.53 8.49
C PHE A 310 -12.92 -20.08 9.01
N LEU A 311 -13.66 -19.40 8.13
CA LEU A 311 -14.90 -18.73 8.48
C LEU A 311 -15.95 -19.67 9.09
N TYR A 312 -16.07 -20.87 8.52
CA TYR A 312 -16.98 -21.92 8.96
C TYR A 312 -16.37 -22.82 10.04
N GLN A 313 -15.39 -22.28 10.78
CA GLN A 313 -14.76 -22.87 11.96
C GLN A 313 -13.95 -24.15 11.71
N ASP A 314 -13.80 -24.55 10.45
CA ASP A 314 -12.88 -25.60 10.03
C ASP A 314 -11.43 -25.11 10.06
N THR A 315 -10.51 -26.02 10.42
CA THR A 315 -9.08 -25.72 10.46
C THR A 315 -8.38 -26.33 9.26
N GLY A 316 -7.40 -25.65 8.70
CA GLY A 316 -6.71 -26.14 7.52
C GLY A 316 -5.50 -25.32 7.11
N TRP A 317 -4.85 -25.81 6.05
CA TRP A 317 -3.69 -25.21 5.41
C TRP A 317 -4.07 -24.69 4.03
N ARG A 318 -3.53 -23.54 3.65
CA ARG A 318 -3.56 -23.02 2.28
C ARG A 318 -2.13 -22.71 1.86
N VAL A 319 -1.74 -23.15 0.67
CA VAL A 319 -0.43 -22.86 0.08
C VAL A 319 -0.65 -22.19 -1.26
N ASP A 320 -0.12 -20.98 -1.41
CA ASP A 320 -0.19 -20.19 -2.63
C ASP A 320 1.20 -20.13 -3.29
N LEU A 321 1.24 -20.39 -4.58
CA LEU A 321 2.42 -20.20 -5.43
C LEU A 321 2.11 -19.10 -6.44
N MET A 322 2.69 -17.94 -6.25
CA MET A 322 2.41 -16.74 -7.06
C MET A 322 3.64 -16.31 -7.83
N ARG A 323 3.49 -16.07 -9.12
CA ARG A 323 4.50 -15.45 -9.97
C ARG A 323 4.05 -14.05 -10.37
N GLN A 324 4.94 -13.08 -10.26
CA GLN A 324 4.68 -11.70 -10.66
C GLN A 324 5.46 -11.40 -11.94
N PHE A 325 4.75 -11.19 -13.05
CA PHE A 325 5.35 -10.79 -14.30
C PHE A 325 5.00 -9.34 -14.61
N ARG A 326 5.96 -8.43 -14.40
CA ARG A 326 5.73 -6.98 -14.55
C ARG A 326 4.53 -6.55 -13.68
N GLU A 327 3.51 -5.97 -14.28
CA GLU A 327 2.30 -5.54 -13.60
C GLU A 327 1.26 -6.67 -13.45
N VAL A 328 1.48 -7.84 -14.07
CA VAL A 328 0.58 -8.99 -14.02
C VAL A 328 0.98 -9.94 -12.91
N ASP A 329 0.01 -10.40 -12.12
CA ASP A 329 0.21 -11.49 -11.16
C ASP A 329 -0.54 -12.73 -11.63
N PHE A 330 0.07 -13.91 -11.48
CA PHE A 330 -0.58 -15.18 -11.75
C PHE A 330 -0.14 -16.20 -10.69
N GLY A 331 -1.07 -16.98 -10.15
CA GLY A 331 -0.74 -17.95 -9.12
C GLY A 331 -1.71 -19.11 -9.04
N PHE A 332 -1.27 -20.15 -8.37
CA PHE A 332 -2.08 -21.32 -8.02
C PHE A 332 -2.14 -21.44 -6.50
N PHE A 333 -3.22 -22.02 -6.00
CA PHE A 333 -3.31 -22.36 -4.59
C PHE A 333 -3.82 -23.77 -4.39
N LEU A 334 -3.32 -24.40 -3.34
CA LEU A 334 -3.83 -25.64 -2.78
C LEU A 334 -4.42 -25.33 -1.41
N LEU A 335 -5.64 -25.76 -1.18
CA LEU A 335 -6.38 -25.59 0.07
C LEU A 335 -6.77 -26.95 0.61
N ARG A 336 -6.39 -27.24 1.85
CA ARG A 336 -6.81 -28.44 2.57
C ARG A 336 -7.31 -28.06 3.94
N SER A 337 -8.62 -28.18 4.14
CA SER A 337 -9.28 -28.09 5.43
C SER A 337 -9.56 -29.48 6.00
N ALA A 338 -10.04 -29.51 7.24
CA ALA A 338 -10.50 -30.74 7.88
C ALA A 338 -11.65 -31.41 7.12
N ALA A 339 -12.51 -30.64 6.45
CA ALA A 339 -13.66 -31.17 5.72
C ALA A 339 -13.35 -31.46 4.24
N GLU A 340 -12.56 -30.60 3.58
CA GLU A 340 -12.38 -30.67 2.12
C GLU A 340 -10.97 -30.32 1.64
N THR A 341 -10.68 -30.74 0.41
CA THR A 341 -9.52 -30.27 -0.35
C THR A 341 -9.99 -29.60 -1.62
N ASN A 342 -9.45 -28.42 -1.89
CA ASN A 342 -9.75 -27.62 -3.07
C ASN A 342 -8.44 -27.05 -3.66
N THR A 343 -8.50 -26.62 -4.90
CA THR A 343 -7.38 -26.02 -5.60
C THR A 343 -7.92 -24.94 -6.51
N GLY A 344 -7.06 -24.04 -6.96
CA GLY A 344 -7.50 -23.00 -7.86
C GLY A 344 -6.35 -22.18 -8.41
N PHE A 345 -6.72 -21.12 -9.12
CA PHE A 345 -5.77 -20.16 -9.63
C PHE A 345 -6.28 -18.75 -9.41
N TYR A 346 -5.35 -17.81 -9.40
CA TYR A 346 -5.60 -16.39 -9.24
C TYR A 346 -4.82 -15.65 -10.30
N PHE A 347 -5.41 -14.59 -10.85
CA PHE A 347 -4.67 -13.63 -11.64
C PHE A 347 -5.05 -12.20 -11.30
N SER A 348 -4.11 -11.29 -11.53
CA SER A 348 -4.30 -9.85 -11.42
C SER A 348 -3.74 -9.18 -12.66
N VAL A 349 -4.57 -8.44 -13.38
CA VAL A 349 -4.18 -7.74 -14.60
C VAL A 349 -4.37 -6.24 -14.46
N PRO A 350 -3.46 -5.43 -15.02
CA PRO A 350 -3.57 -3.98 -14.98
C PRO A 350 -4.78 -3.47 -15.77
N ILE A 351 -5.50 -2.48 -15.24
CA ILE A 351 -6.60 -1.80 -15.94
C ILE A 351 -6.11 -0.44 -16.45
N PHE A 352 -6.52 -0.07 -17.66
CA PHE A 352 -6.26 1.26 -18.22
C PHE A 352 -6.97 2.39 -17.41
N PRO A 353 -6.39 3.59 -17.28
CA PRO A 353 -5.07 4.02 -17.77
C PRO A 353 -3.92 3.70 -16.82
N ARG A 354 -2.69 3.68 -17.35
CA ARG A 354 -1.46 3.55 -16.53
C ARG A 354 -1.16 4.82 -15.71
N LYS A 355 -1.54 5.98 -16.25
CA LYS A 355 -1.37 7.30 -15.62
C LYS A 355 -2.75 7.90 -15.37
N HIS A 356 -3.06 8.12 -14.12
CA HIS A 356 -4.30 8.76 -13.67
C HIS A 356 -4.18 10.28 -13.70
N LEU A 357 -5.31 10.95 -13.59
CA LEU A 357 -5.36 12.39 -13.35
C LEU A 357 -4.63 12.72 -12.04
N ALA A 358 -3.97 13.88 -12.00
CA ALA A 358 -3.29 14.34 -10.81
C ALA A 358 -4.29 14.43 -9.63
N PRO A 359 -3.95 13.89 -8.45
CA PRO A 359 -4.80 13.98 -7.26
C PRO A 359 -5.10 15.44 -6.89
N ARG A 360 -6.39 15.81 -6.90
CA ARG A 360 -6.91 17.07 -6.34
C ARG A 360 -7.80 16.73 -5.13
N ARG A 361 -8.69 17.64 -4.71
CA ARG A 361 -9.63 17.39 -3.61
C ARG A 361 -10.57 16.22 -3.90
N VAL A 362 -11.04 16.11 -5.15
CA VAL A 362 -11.87 15.02 -5.64
C VAL A 362 -11.32 14.57 -6.99
N ARG A 363 -11.24 13.26 -7.21
CA ARG A 363 -10.79 12.67 -8.47
C ARG A 363 -11.60 11.44 -8.80
N ILE A 364 -11.92 11.27 -10.08
CA ILE A 364 -12.50 10.03 -10.61
C ILE A 364 -11.39 9.24 -11.31
N ARG A 365 -11.31 7.94 -11.08
CA ARG A 365 -10.36 7.04 -11.74
C ARG A 365 -10.91 5.62 -11.87
N THR A 366 -10.25 4.79 -12.66
CA THR A 366 -10.47 3.34 -12.65
C THR A 366 -9.68 2.70 -11.52
N ALA A 367 -10.09 1.49 -11.13
CA ALA A 367 -9.25 0.64 -10.31
C ALA A 367 -7.92 0.35 -11.02
N ASP A 368 -6.86 0.16 -10.26
CA ASP A 368 -5.52 -0.07 -10.82
C ASP A 368 -5.41 -1.46 -11.46
N TYR A 369 -6.02 -2.46 -10.82
CA TYR A 369 -5.94 -3.87 -11.23
C TYR A 369 -7.31 -4.53 -11.15
N PHE A 370 -7.56 -5.42 -12.10
CA PHE A 370 -8.64 -6.39 -12.04
C PHE A 370 -8.05 -7.69 -11.50
N SER A 371 -8.54 -8.14 -10.35
CA SER A 371 -8.09 -9.36 -9.70
C SER A 371 -9.22 -10.37 -9.68
N TRP A 372 -8.91 -11.62 -10.03
CA TRP A 372 -9.88 -12.70 -10.06
C TRP A 372 -9.28 -13.99 -9.53
N GLU A 373 -10.07 -14.72 -8.75
CA GLU A 373 -9.70 -15.99 -8.14
C GLU A 373 -10.74 -17.04 -8.52
N TYR A 374 -10.26 -18.19 -8.97
CA TYR A 374 -11.07 -19.33 -9.37
C TYR A 374 -10.84 -20.50 -8.43
N PHE A 375 -11.92 -21.07 -7.88
CA PHE A 375 -11.92 -22.31 -7.11
C PHE A 375 -12.41 -23.46 -7.98
N TYR A 376 -11.66 -24.57 -8.01
CA TYR A 376 -12.01 -25.76 -8.79
C TYR A 376 -13.32 -26.38 -8.30
N LYS A 377 -13.46 -26.57 -6.97
CA LYS A 377 -14.73 -26.93 -6.35
C LYS A 377 -15.46 -25.67 -5.95
N GLY A 378 -16.31 -25.14 -6.84
CA GLY A 378 -17.35 -24.11 -6.62
C GLY A 378 -17.14 -23.14 -5.45
N PHE A 379 -18.22 -22.85 -4.72
CA PHE A 379 -18.19 -22.10 -3.46
C PHE A 379 -18.17 -23.10 -2.30
N PRO A 380 -17.00 -23.51 -1.78
CA PRO A 380 -16.96 -24.43 -0.66
C PRO A 380 -17.35 -23.66 0.60
N GLU A 381 -18.25 -24.21 1.42
CA GLU A 381 -18.42 -23.68 2.78
C GLU A 381 -17.10 -23.86 3.56
N SER A 382 -16.38 -24.95 3.33
CA SER A 382 -15.10 -25.22 3.97
C SER A 382 -13.93 -24.45 3.35
N GLY A 383 -13.02 -23.95 4.19
CA GLY A 383 -11.80 -23.26 3.76
C GLY A 383 -12.03 -21.84 3.22
N THR A 384 -13.23 -21.29 3.44
CA THR A 384 -13.60 -19.94 3.04
C THR A 384 -13.01 -18.87 3.96
N ARG A 385 -12.50 -17.79 3.35
CA ARG A 385 -12.02 -16.57 4.03
C ARG A 385 -12.81 -15.36 3.52
N TYR A 386 -13.08 -14.41 4.40
CA TYR A 386 -13.50 -13.08 3.99
C TYR A 386 -12.28 -12.21 3.65
N GLN A 387 -12.50 -11.09 2.98
CA GLN A 387 -11.51 -10.08 2.64
C GLN A 387 -11.94 -8.73 3.20
N THR A 388 -10.97 -7.99 3.74
CA THR A 388 -11.15 -6.62 4.26
C THR A 388 -10.78 -5.55 3.24
N GLY A 389 -10.19 -5.93 2.09
CA GLY A 389 -9.61 -5.01 1.11
C GLY A 389 -8.31 -4.33 1.55
N ASN A 390 -7.76 -4.66 2.73
CA ASN A 390 -6.62 -3.96 3.33
C ASN A 390 -5.55 -4.93 3.90
N SER A 391 -5.25 -6.01 3.18
CA SER A 391 -4.22 -6.97 3.60
C SER A 391 -2.82 -6.33 3.60
N LEU A 392 -1.96 -6.69 4.56
CA LEU A 392 -0.58 -6.19 4.60
C LEU A 392 0.25 -6.65 3.39
N ASN A 393 -0.09 -7.82 2.86
CA ASN A 393 0.52 -8.33 1.64
C ASN A 393 0.25 -7.42 0.45
N ASP A 394 -1.01 -7.04 0.21
CA ASP A 394 -1.35 -6.14 -0.90
C ASP A 394 -0.78 -4.74 -0.68
N PHE A 395 -0.77 -4.27 0.57
CA PHE A 395 -0.19 -2.98 0.95
C PHE A 395 1.30 -2.86 0.59
N MET A 396 2.06 -3.95 0.75
CA MET A 396 3.50 -4.00 0.43
C MET A 396 3.80 -4.49 -0.98
N LYS A 397 2.90 -5.22 -1.64
CA LYS A 397 3.15 -6.01 -2.85
C LYS A 397 3.92 -5.29 -3.96
N ARG A 398 3.49 -4.08 -4.32
CA ARG A 398 4.05 -3.29 -5.44
C ARG A 398 5.23 -2.42 -5.04
N LEU A 399 5.47 -2.29 -3.74
CA LEU A 399 6.60 -1.61 -3.12
C LEU A 399 7.54 -2.60 -2.42
N HIS A 400 7.43 -3.90 -2.73
CA HIS A 400 8.30 -4.91 -2.17
C HIS A 400 9.70 -4.79 -2.80
N PRO A 401 10.81 -4.88 -2.02
CA PRO A 401 12.16 -4.68 -2.56
C PRO A 401 12.50 -5.55 -3.77
N ASP A 402 12.25 -6.86 -3.68
CA ASP A 402 12.51 -7.76 -4.81
C ASP A 402 11.64 -7.46 -6.03
N TYR A 403 10.39 -7.00 -5.84
CA TYR A 403 9.52 -6.61 -6.95
C TYR A 403 10.11 -5.41 -7.68
N VAL A 404 10.43 -4.33 -6.95
CA VAL A 404 11.01 -3.12 -7.53
C VAL A 404 12.34 -3.43 -8.23
N ASN A 405 13.23 -4.18 -7.57
CA ASN A 405 14.51 -4.63 -8.14
C ASN A 405 14.33 -5.43 -9.44
N ASN A 406 13.31 -6.28 -9.52
CA ASN A 406 13.06 -7.09 -10.71
C ASN A 406 12.44 -6.27 -11.84
N GLN A 407 11.53 -5.34 -11.56
CA GLN A 407 11.01 -4.41 -12.57
C GLN A 407 12.15 -3.62 -13.24
N ILE A 408 13.10 -3.12 -12.45
CA ILE A 408 14.29 -2.40 -12.95
C ILE A 408 15.13 -3.31 -13.86
N ARG A 409 15.42 -4.54 -13.42
CA ARG A 409 16.20 -5.50 -14.22
C ARG A 409 15.51 -5.86 -15.54
N HIS A 410 14.19 -6.04 -15.50
CA HIS A 410 13.40 -6.38 -16.69
C HIS A 410 13.27 -5.20 -17.65
N SER A 411 13.22 -3.95 -17.17
CA SER A 411 13.22 -2.79 -18.06
C SER A 411 14.51 -2.64 -18.85
N ASN A 412 15.65 -2.98 -18.22
CA ASN A 412 16.96 -2.84 -18.85
C ASN A 412 17.26 -3.94 -19.88
N ARG A 413 16.47 -5.04 -19.87
CA ARG A 413 16.63 -6.16 -20.82
C ARG A 413 15.76 -6.05 -22.07
N TRP A 414 14.74 -5.19 -22.05
CA TRP A 414 13.73 -5.12 -23.10
C TRP A 414 13.44 -3.67 -23.55
N GLY A 415 14.48 -2.83 -23.58
CA GLY A 415 14.40 -1.57 -24.30
C GLY A 415 14.19 -1.82 -25.80
N SER A 416 12.93 -1.91 -26.27
CA SER A 416 12.51 -1.79 -27.69
C SER A 416 11.11 -2.37 -28.01
N LEU A 417 10.11 -2.26 -27.15
CA LEU A 417 8.72 -2.41 -27.63
C LEU A 417 7.91 -1.20 -27.17
N HIS A 418 7.96 -0.18 -28.03
CA HIS A 418 7.12 1.02 -28.02
C HIS A 418 5.63 0.66 -28.10
#